data_AF-A0A956XTH3-F1
#
_entry.id   AF-A0A956XTH3-F1
#
_cell.length_a   1.000
_cell.length_b   1.000
_cell.length_c   1.000
_cell.angle_alpha   90.00
_cell.angle_beta   90.00
_cell.angle_gamma   90.00
#
_symmetry.space_group_name_H-M   'P 1'
#
loop_
_entity.id
_entity.type
_entity.pdbx_description
1 polymer ?
#
loop_
_entity_poly.entity_id
_entity_poly.type
_entity_poly.pdbx_seq_one_letter_code
_entity_poly.pdbx_strand_id
1 'polypeptide(L)'
;MNITDFHSLYQLLTAAALDDPVLRLAYTVTWLDPLRVEQEGTLEDYDMAEDYYDGQGNDLEAALHITRDCFPDLYVEAVDNLRDGQSEEQVEEQIREGISEAGIPMEIAEFEGAYAFGVPLPAYGAEPENPEFYATHPDVMPVMACFGISPATDGYHIDIPDEVYTAGRYIAHDLAEHPDERYRQISWLMQWLFSCSGNSIVDFNYEVMCEVQPLSWEKDDVEFAIAMIAEADEIMADVFVGLQLLTSQPDLLQALQCNIRRIYKALERRMGEEAERRVWLKWPTIETVRPINE
;
A
#
# COMPACT_ATOMS: atom_id res chain seq x y z
N MET A 1 31.24 -30.30 33.55
CA MET A 1 32.19 -29.17 33.48
C MET A 1 32.04 -28.40 34.79
N ASN A 2 33.11 -28.18 35.56
CA ASN A 2 33.03 -27.47 36.83
C ASN A 2 33.03 -25.95 36.58
N ILE A 3 32.43 -25.15 37.48
CA ILE A 3 32.37 -23.68 37.43
C ILE A 3 33.77 -23.06 37.21
N THR A 4 34.80 -23.68 37.75
CA THR A 4 36.20 -23.27 37.62
C THR A 4 36.73 -23.43 36.19
N ASP A 5 36.39 -24.53 35.52
CA ASP A 5 36.77 -24.78 34.12
C ASP A 5 36.07 -23.79 33.17
N PHE A 6 34.81 -23.45 33.47
CA PHE A 6 34.03 -22.50 32.69
C PHE A 6 34.59 -21.08 32.79
N HIS A 7 35.01 -20.65 33.98
CA HIS A 7 35.61 -19.34 34.18
C HIS A 7 36.96 -19.20 33.47
N SER A 8 37.79 -20.25 33.51
CA SER A 8 39.07 -20.26 32.78
C SER A 8 38.88 -20.26 31.27
N LEU A 9 37.87 -20.98 30.75
CA LEU A 9 37.52 -20.97 29.33
C LEU A 9 37.01 -19.59 28.89
N TYR A 10 36.16 -18.95 29.70
CA TYR A 10 35.67 -17.59 29.46
C TYR A 10 36.82 -16.58 29.41
N GLN A 11 37.75 -16.60 30.39
CA GLN A 11 38.91 -15.71 30.39
C GLN A 11 39.79 -15.89 29.16
N LEU A 12 40.00 -17.14 28.72
CA LEU A 12 40.80 -17.45 27.54
C LEU A 12 40.12 -16.99 26.24
N LEU A 13 38.81 -17.21 26.11
CA LEU A 13 38.01 -16.73 24.98
C LEU A 13 37.97 -15.20 24.92
N THR A 14 37.74 -14.52 26.05
CA THR A 14 37.74 -13.06 26.12
C THR A 14 39.11 -12.48 25.80
N ALA A 15 40.19 -13.08 26.30
CA ALA A 15 41.54 -12.64 25.98
C ALA A 15 41.86 -12.81 24.48
N ALA A 16 41.49 -13.96 23.89
CA ALA A 16 41.69 -14.23 22.47
C ALA A 16 40.85 -13.29 21.58
N ALA A 17 39.59 -13.03 21.97
CA ALA A 17 38.71 -12.10 21.28
C ALA A 17 39.19 -10.65 21.37
N LEU A 18 39.79 -10.25 22.50
CA LEU A 18 40.37 -8.92 22.63
C LEU A 18 41.70 -8.79 21.87
N ASP A 19 42.44 -9.87 21.61
CA ASP A 19 43.71 -9.80 20.87
C ASP A 19 43.50 -9.65 19.34
N ASP A 20 42.33 -10.06 18.85
CA ASP A 20 41.90 -9.83 17.47
C ASP A 20 41.18 -8.46 17.35
N PRO A 21 41.66 -7.53 16.49
CA PRO A 21 41.09 -6.20 16.38
C PRO A 21 39.67 -6.18 15.78
N VAL A 22 39.31 -7.15 14.94
CA VAL A 22 37.96 -7.27 14.36
C VAL A 22 36.99 -7.77 15.42
N LEU A 23 37.37 -8.79 16.19
CA LEU A 23 36.55 -9.27 17.30
C LEU A 23 36.42 -8.20 18.38
N ARG A 24 37.49 -7.49 18.74
CA ARG A 24 37.42 -6.37 19.68
C ARG A 24 36.44 -5.29 19.22
N LEU A 25 36.49 -4.92 17.94
CA LEU A 25 35.54 -3.95 17.36
C LEU A 25 34.10 -4.49 17.44
N ALA A 26 33.87 -5.75 17.04
CA ALA A 26 32.56 -6.38 17.13
C ALA A 26 32.02 -6.36 18.57
N TYR A 27 32.83 -6.74 19.56
CA TYR A 27 32.45 -6.69 20.98
C TYR A 27 32.11 -5.28 21.47
N THR A 28 32.85 -4.27 21.01
CA THR A 28 32.57 -2.86 21.33
C THR A 28 31.27 -2.39 20.69
N VAL A 29 31.03 -2.71 19.41
CA VAL A 29 29.78 -2.38 18.71
C VAL A 29 28.59 -3.02 19.42
N THR A 30 28.67 -4.31 19.72
CA THR A 30 27.61 -4.99 20.48
C THR A 30 27.44 -4.36 21.86
N TRP A 31 28.50 -3.92 22.55
CA TRP A 31 28.37 -3.31 23.88
C TRP A 31 27.71 -1.93 23.87
N LEU A 32 27.81 -1.21 22.76
CA LEU A 32 27.24 0.13 22.59
C LEU A 32 25.84 0.11 21.95
N ASP A 33 25.34 -1.05 21.57
CA ASP A 33 23.99 -1.26 21.04
C ASP A 33 22.96 -1.14 22.19
N PRO A 34 22.03 -0.16 22.14
CA PRO A 34 21.02 0.03 23.19
C PRO A 34 20.07 -1.16 23.35
N LEU A 35 19.84 -1.94 22.29
CA LEU A 35 18.93 -3.10 22.29
C LEU A 35 19.60 -4.40 22.79
N ARG A 36 20.91 -4.36 23.11
CA ARG A 36 21.62 -5.54 23.61
C ARG A 36 21.06 -6.08 24.93
N VAL A 37 20.48 -5.24 25.77
CA VAL A 37 20.00 -5.64 27.11
C VAL A 37 18.73 -6.51 27.01
N GLU A 38 17.99 -6.40 25.91
CA GLU A 38 16.70 -7.06 25.68
C GLU A 38 16.81 -8.37 24.88
N GLN A 39 18.03 -8.81 24.56
CA GLN A 39 18.27 -9.91 23.62
C GLN A 39 18.00 -11.32 24.22
N GLU A 40 16.77 -11.61 24.61
CA GLU A 40 16.19 -12.96 24.67
C GLU A 40 14.95 -13.02 23.74
N GLY A 41 15.16 -12.92 22.42
CA GLY A 41 14.10 -13.13 21.41
C GLY A 41 14.44 -12.56 20.02
N THR A 42 13.76 -13.04 18.98
CA THR A 42 13.62 -12.35 17.68
C THR A 42 12.44 -11.37 17.72
N LEU A 43 12.28 -10.49 16.73
CA LEU A 43 11.05 -9.68 16.56
C LEU A 43 9.77 -10.55 16.62
N GLU A 44 9.83 -11.80 16.11
CA GLU A 44 8.73 -12.78 16.22
C GLU A 44 8.40 -13.21 17.68
N ASP A 45 9.37 -13.13 18.60
CA ASP A 45 9.19 -13.48 20.01
C ASP A 45 8.66 -12.29 20.84
N TYR A 46 8.71 -11.07 20.28
CA TYR A 46 8.25 -9.84 20.89
C TYR A 46 6.83 -9.54 20.39
N ASP A 47 5.82 -9.91 21.18
CA ASP A 47 4.43 -9.54 20.88
C ASP A 47 4.19 -8.06 21.23
N MET A 48 4.75 -7.18 20.38
CA MET A 48 4.62 -5.74 20.54
C MET A 48 3.15 -5.35 20.66
N ALA A 49 2.25 -5.99 19.93
CA ALA A 49 0.83 -5.68 19.97
C ALA A 49 0.21 -5.97 21.36
N GLU A 50 0.56 -7.09 21.99
CA GLU A 50 0.12 -7.41 23.36
C GLU A 50 0.62 -6.37 24.37
N ASP A 51 1.87 -5.91 24.25
CA ASP A 51 2.43 -4.86 25.13
C ASP A 51 1.66 -3.54 25.02
N TYR A 52 1.25 -3.13 23.81
CA TYR A 52 0.40 -1.95 23.64
C TYR A 52 -1.01 -2.15 24.22
N TYR A 53 -1.61 -3.33 24.07
CA TYR A 53 -2.90 -3.63 24.69
C TYR A 53 -2.85 -3.59 26.22
N ASP A 54 -1.71 -3.98 26.81
CA ASP A 54 -1.46 -3.94 28.24
C ASP A 54 -0.96 -2.57 28.75
N GLY A 55 -0.81 -1.60 27.86
CA GLY A 55 -0.36 -0.24 28.18
C GLY A 55 1.12 -0.14 28.57
N GLN A 56 1.92 -1.10 28.12
CA GLN A 56 3.37 -1.20 28.33
C GLN A 56 4.17 -0.95 27.04
N GLY A 57 3.50 -0.70 25.92
CA GLY A 57 4.13 -0.40 24.63
C GLY A 57 5.06 0.81 24.67
N ASN A 58 6.13 0.74 23.88
CA ASN A 58 7.17 1.75 23.77
C ASN A 58 7.53 1.98 22.30
N ASP A 59 7.12 3.11 21.74
CA ASP A 59 7.21 3.40 20.30
C ASP A 59 8.66 3.48 19.83
N LEU A 60 9.53 4.14 20.59
CA LEU A 60 10.96 4.20 20.29
C LEU A 60 11.62 2.82 20.31
N GLU A 61 11.29 1.98 21.29
CA GLU A 61 11.86 0.63 21.38
C GLU A 61 11.45 -0.22 20.18
N ALA A 62 10.15 -0.25 19.85
CA ALA A 62 9.64 -0.92 18.67
C ALA A 62 10.30 -0.40 17.38
N ALA A 63 10.38 0.93 17.23
CA ALA A 63 11.02 1.57 16.09
C ALA A 63 12.51 1.22 15.97
N LEU A 64 13.24 1.14 17.08
CA LEU A 64 14.65 0.74 17.09
C LEU A 64 14.83 -0.73 16.69
N HIS A 65 13.96 -1.65 17.14
CA HIS A 65 14.02 -3.05 16.72
C HIS A 65 13.73 -3.19 15.23
N ILE A 66 12.71 -2.51 14.73
CA ILE A 66 12.35 -2.51 13.30
C ILE A 66 13.49 -1.95 12.45
N THR A 67 14.00 -0.77 12.80
CA THR A 67 15.06 -0.14 12.02
C THR A 67 16.35 -0.93 12.07
N ARG A 68 16.67 -1.59 13.18
CA ARG A 68 17.86 -2.46 13.26
C ARG A 68 17.88 -3.53 12.17
N ASP A 69 16.73 -4.16 11.92
CA ASP A 69 16.63 -5.30 11.02
C ASP A 69 16.26 -4.88 9.58
N CYS A 70 15.37 -3.90 9.43
CA CYS A 70 14.84 -3.48 8.13
C CYS A 70 15.54 -2.24 7.55
N PHE A 71 16.03 -1.33 8.39
CA PHE A 71 16.61 -0.03 7.98
C PHE A 71 17.92 0.27 8.73
N PRO A 72 18.96 -0.55 8.57
CA PRO A 72 20.13 -0.53 9.45
C PRO A 72 20.88 0.80 9.47
N ASP A 73 20.87 1.55 8.36
CA ASP A 73 21.47 2.88 8.29
C ASP A 73 20.69 3.89 9.16
N LEU A 74 19.35 3.85 9.10
CA LEU A 74 18.47 4.69 9.92
C LEU A 74 18.61 4.36 11.41
N TYR A 75 18.77 3.07 11.74
CA TYR A 75 19.06 2.63 13.11
C TYR A 75 20.38 3.21 13.64
N VAL A 76 21.45 3.17 12.85
CA VAL A 76 22.75 3.75 13.26
C VAL A 76 22.61 5.24 13.54
N GLU A 77 21.91 5.99 12.68
CA GLU A 77 21.66 7.41 12.89
C GLU A 77 20.83 7.68 14.15
N ALA A 78 19.76 6.90 14.37
CA ALA A 78 18.92 7.00 15.56
C ALA A 78 19.73 6.78 16.85
N VAL A 79 20.59 5.76 16.87
CA VAL A 79 21.47 5.47 18.02
C VAL A 79 22.48 6.60 18.26
N ASP A 80 23.06 7.17 17.21
CA ASP A 80 23.99 8.30 17.35
C ASP A 80 23.27 9.56 17.87
N ASN A 81 22.05 9.83 17.40
CA ASN A 81 21.23 10.95 17.88
C ASN A 81 20.83 10.80 19.36
N LEU A 82 20.50 9.58 19.81
CA LEU A 82 20.27 9.29 21.23
C LEU A 82 21.54 9.55 22.06
N ARG A 83 22.72 9.17 21.56
CA ARG A 83 24.00 9.40 22.25
C ARG A 83 24.36 10.89 22.33
N ASP A 84 24.00 11.66 21.30
CA ASP A 84 24.18 13.10 21.26
C ASP A 84 23.17 13.86 22.14
N GLY A 85 22.21 13.14 22.76
CA GLY A 85 21.28 13.68 23.75
C GLY A 85 20.02 14.30 23.15
N GLN A 86 19.65 13.90 21.92
CA GLN A 86 18.32 14.21 21.39
C GLN A 86 17.23 13.52 22.23
N SER A 87 16.03 14.09 22.27
CA SER A 87 14.91 13.47 22.97
C SER A 87 14.35 12.29 22.20
N GLU A 88 13.73 11.35 22.90
CA GLU A 88 13.08 10.17 22.32
C GLU A 88 12.10 10.55 21.20
N GLU A 89 11.23 11.55 21.45
CA GLU A 89 10.29 12.10 20.45
C GLU A 89 10.99 12.60 19.16
N GLN A 90 12.18 13.19 19.28
CA GLN A 90 12.90 13.69 18.09
C GLN A 90 13.47 12.54 17.26
N VAL A 91 13.92 11.48 17.94
CA VAL A 91 14.46 10.29 17.28
C VAL A 91 13.34 9.46 16.67
N GLU A 92 12.21 9.32 17.35
CA GLU A 92 11.00 8.68 16.79
C GLU A 92 10.51 9.40 15.53
N GLU A 93 10.45 10.74 15.54
CA GLU A 93 10.09 11.52 14.36
C GLU A 93 11.05 11.28 13.21
N GLN A 94 12.36 11.33 13.46
CA GLN A 94 13.38 11.06 12.44
C GLN A 94 13.24 9.65 11.86
N ILE A 95 12.99 8.63 12.71
CA ILE A 95 12.77 7.26 12.25
C ILE A 95 11.52 7.21 11.36
N ARG A 96 10.43 7.86 11.79
CA ARG A 96 9.19 7.92 11.02
C ARG A 96 9.40 8.55 9.64
N GLU A 97 10.07 9.70 9.60
CA GLU A 97 10.44 10.39 8.36
C GLU A 97 11.32 9.50 7.47
N GLY A 98 12.34 8.84 8.05
CA GLY A 98 13.24 7.96 7.31
C GLY A 98 12.55 6.74 6.71
N ILE A 99 11.59 6.14 7.41
CA ILE A 99 10.78 5.03 6.88
C ILE A 99 9.83 5.51 5.77
N SER A 100 9.22 6.69 5.94
CA SER A 100 8.42 7.33 4.87
C SER A 100 9.26 7.64 3.63
N GLU A 101 10.48 8.14 3.78
CA GLU A 101 11.41 8.35 2.67
C GLU A 101 11.82 7.05 1.97
N ALA A 102 11.84 5.93 2.69
CA ALA A 102 12.10 4.61 2.13
C ALA A 102 10.89 4.03 1.36
N GLY A 103 9.71 4.65 1.43
CA GLY A 103 8.52 4.29 0.66
C GLY A 103 7.37 3.68 1.46
N ILE A 104 7.42 3.69 2.80
CA ILE A 104 6.30 3.26 3.65
C ILE A 104 5.68 4.48 4.32
N PRO A 105 4.45 4.90 3.95
CA PRO A 105 3.86 6.16 4.41
C PRO A 105 3.42 6.08 5.88
N MET A 106 4.35 6.31 6.81
CA MET A 106 4.08 6.18 8.25
C MET A 106 3.06 7.19 8.77
N GLU A 107 2.77 8.27 8.04
CA GLU A 107 1.75 9.27 8.40
C GLU A 107 0.31 8.73 8.38
N ILE A 108 0.07 7.60 7.72
CA ILE A 108 -1.27 6.97 7.69
C ILE A 108 -1.51 6.11 8.93
N ALA A 109 -0.49 5.83 9.73
CA ALA A 109 -0.66 5.10 10.97
C ALA A 109 -1.24 6.05 12.02
N GLU A 110 -2.57 6.05 12.16
CA GLU A 110 -3.31 7.05 12.95
C GLU A 110 -3.25 6.85 14.48
N PHE A 111 -2.45 5.91 15.00
CA PHE A 111 -2.49 5.53 16.42
C PHE A 111 -1.10 5.33 17.06
N GLU A 112 -1.02 5.65 18.35
CA GLU A 112 0.06 5.23 19.27
C GLU A 112 0.24 3.71 19.17
N GLY A 113 1.47 3.25 18.97
CA GLY A 113 1.74 1.84 18.67
C GLY A 113 1.74 1.46 17.20
N ALA A 114 1.76 2.41 16.26
CA ALA A 114 1.86 2.16 14.81
C ALA A 114 2.85 1.03 14.42
N TYR A 115 4.00 0.98 15.09
CA TYR A 115 5.05 -0.03 14.86
C TYR A 115 4.65 -1.45 15.28
N ALA A 116 3.71 -1.60 16.21
CA ALA A 116 3.29 -2.88 16.78
C ALA A 116 2.26 -3.63 15.93
N PHE A 117 1.56 -2.95 15.02
CA PHE A 117 0.44 -3.53 14.27
C PHE A 117 0.77 -3.84 12.81
N GLY A 118 2.07 -3.97 12.50
CA GLY A 118 2.59 -4.32 11.16
C GLY A 118 2.86 -3.11 10.27
N VAL A 119 3.29 -3.39 9.04
CA VAL A 119 3.66 -2.36 8.07
C VAL A 119 2.40 -1.62 7.61
N PRO A 120 2.31 -0.29 7.79
CA PRO A 120 1.15 0.47 7.36
C PRO A 120 1.06 0.49 5.83
N LEU A 121 -0.12 0.13 5.30
CA LEU A 121 -0.43 0.16 3.88
C LEU A 121 -1.59 1.13 3.61
N PRO A 122 -1.51 1.99 2.59
CA PRO A 122 -2.64 2.82 2.19
C PRO A 122 -3.79 1.97 1.64
N ALA A 123 -5.00 2.53 1.66
CA ALA A 123 -6.19 1.89 1.11
C ALA A 123 -6.86 2.87 0.13
N TYR A 124 -6.53 2.75 -1.15
CA TYR A 124 -7.05 3.60 -2.23
C TYR A 124 -8.34 3.08 -2.84
N GLY A 125 -8.86 1.93 -2.41
CA GLY A 125 -10.08 1.31 -2.95
C GLY A 125 -11.24 2.27 -3.11
N ALA A 126 -11.81 2.31 -4.31
CA ALA A 126 -13.01 3.07 -4.57
C ALA A 126 -14.20 2.45 -3.81
N GLU A 127 -15.10 3.29 -3.32
CA GLU A 127 -16.36 2.86 -2.69
C GLU A 127 -17.59 3.37 -3.45
N PRO A 128 -17.88 2.85 -4.66
CA PRO A 128 -19.05 3.27 -5.43
C PRO A 128 -20.39 3.14 -4.70
N GLU A 129 -20.51 2.23 -3.72
CA GLU A 129 -21.71 2.07 -2.90
C GLU A 129 -21.87 3.16 -1.84
N ASN A 130 -20.77 3.84 -1.45
CA ASN A 130 -20.77 4.86 -0.42
C ASN A 130 -21.09 6.24 -1.03
N PRO A 131 -22.16 6.94 -0.61
CA PRO A 131 -22.44 8.29 -1.08
C PRO A 131 -21.33 9.31 -0.83
N GLU A 132 -20.53 9.14 0.23
CA GLU A 132 -19.43 10.05 0.58
C GLU A 132 -18.28 9.99 -0.45
N PHE A 133 -18.09 8.85 -1.12
CA PHE A 133 -17.14 8.70 -2.22
C PHE A 133 -17.38 9.72 -3.34
N TYR A 134 -18.64 10.04 -3.64
CA TYR A 134 -18.99 11.03 -4.67
C TYR A 134 -18.83 12.47 -4.18
N ALA A 135 -18.77 12.69 -2.86
CA ALA A 135 -18.47 14.00 -2.29
C ALA A 135 -16.97 14.30 -2.37
N THR A 136 -16.11 13.30 -2.21
CA THR A 136 -14.66 13.41 -2.36
C THR A 136 -14.20 13.33 -3.81
N HIS A 137 -14.88 12.55 -4.65
CA HIS A 137 -14.59 12.36 -6.08
C HIS A 137 -15.76 12.77 -6.99
N PRO A 138 -16.16 14.05 -7.02
CA PRO A 138 -17.30 14.48 -7.84
C PRO A 138 -17.06 14.32 -9.35
N ASP A 139 -15.80 14.26 -9.76
CA ASP A 139 -15.35 14.04 -11.14
C ASP A 139 -15.59 12.62 -11.66
N VAL A 140 -15.80 11.62 -10.80
CA VAL A 140 -16.20 10.27 -11.23
C VAL A 140 -17.66 10.16 -11.65
N MET A 141 -18.52 11.10 -11.21
CA MET A 141 -19.97 11.04 -11.47
C MET A 141 -20.35 10.86 -12.94
N PRO A 142 -19.75 11.59 -13.93
CA PRO A 142 -20.07 11.39 -15.34
C PRO A 142 -19.74 9.98 -15.84
N VAL A 143 -18.69 9.36 -15.29
CA VAL A 143 -18.28 7.99 -15.62
C VAL A 143 -19.28 7.00 -15.03
N MET A 144 -19.62 7.15 -13.74
CA MET A 144 -20.57 6.27 -13.05
C MET A 144 -21.99 6.35 -13.65
N ALA A 145 -22.40 7.54 -14.10
CA ALA A 145 -23.65 7.73 -14.84
C ALA A 145 -23.71 6.93 -16.16
N CYS A 146 -22.57 6.62 -16.79
CA CYS A 146 -22.54 5.75 -17.98
C CYS A 146 -22.95 4.31 -17.66
N PHE A 147 -22.71 3.86 -16.43
CA PHE A 147 -23.13 2.55 -15.91
C PHE A 147 -24.57 2.53 -15.40
N GLY A 148 -25.23 3.68 -15.35
CA GLY A 148 -26.57 3.83 -14.77
C GLY A 148 -26.57 4.03 -13.26
N ILE A 149 -25.38 4.26 -12.66
CA ILE A 149 -25.25 4.59 -11.25
C ILE A 149 -25.47 6.10 -11.10
N SER A 150 -26.41 6.45 -10.22
CA SER A 150 -26.64 7.83 -9.81
C SER A 150 -26.79 7.82 -8.29
N PRO A 151 -25.92 8.51 -7.54
CA PRO A 151 -26.12 8.64 -6.11
C PRO A 151 -27.46 9.33 -5.87
N ALA A 152 -28.37 8.67 -5.15
CA ALA A 152 -29.59 9.31 -4.67
C ALA A 152 -29.21 10.24 -3.50
N THR A 153 -29.75 11.45 -3.46
CA THR A 153 -29.42 12.46 -2.44
C THR A 153 -29.78 12.07 -1.00
N ASP A 154 -30.51 10.97 -0.79
CA ASP A 154 -31.22 10.69 0.47
C ASP A 154 -30.88 9.30 1.07
N GLY A 155 -30.00 8.52 0.43
CA GLY A 155 -29.66 7.15 0.84
C GLY A 155 -28.34 7.06 1.61
N TYR A 156 -28.25 6.16 2.59
CA TYR A 156 -27.00 5.83 3.29
C TYR A 156 -26.11 4.84 2.50
N HIS A 157 -26.63 4.24 1.42
CA HIS A 157 -25.94 3.24 0.61
C HIS A 157 -26.55 3.19 -0.80
N ILE A 158 -25.73 2.98 -1.82
CA ILE A 158 -26.14 2.80 -3.22
C ILE A 158 -26.02 1.31 -3.57
N ASP A 159 -27.12 0.67 -3.94
CA ASP A 159 -27.11 -0.72 -4.38
C ASP A 159 -26.61 -0.80 -5.83
N ILE A 160 -25.47 -1.46 -6.05
CA ILE A 160 -24.84 -1.62 -7.36
C ILE A 160 -24.97 -3.08 -7.79
N PRO A 161 -25.74 -3.38 -8.86
CA PRO A 161 -25.90 -4.75 -9.34
C PRO A 161 -24.59 -5.37 -9.86
N ASP A 162 -24.43 -6.69 -9.71
CA ASP A 162 -23.28 -7.47 -10.19
C ASP A 162 -22.99 -7.28 -11.69
N GLU A 163 -24.01 -7.02 -12.50
CA GLU A 163 -23.87 -6.76 -13.93
C GLU A 163 -23.05 -5.50 -14.20
N VAL A 164 -23.07 -4.53 -13.28
CA VAL A 164 -22.30 -3.30 -13.37
C VAL A 164 -20.82 -3.59 -13.17
N TYR A 165 -20.47 -4.33 -12.11
CA TYR A 165 -19.10 -4.82 -11.88
C TYR A 165 -18.59 -5.66 -13.07
N THR A 166 -19.44 -6.53 -13.59
CA THR A 166 -19.12 -7.34 -14.78
C THR A 166 -18.83 -6.47 -16.00
N ALA A 167 -19.63 -5.43 -16.23
CA ALA A 167 -19.42 -4.51 -17.35
C ALA A 167 -18.15 -3.68 -17.19
N GLY A 168 -17.88 -3.18 -15.98
CA GLY A 168 -16.66 -2.45 -15.64
C GLY A 168 -15.40 -3.27 -15.93
N ARG A 169 -15.35 -4.48 -15.38
CA ARG A 169 -14.25 -5.44 -15.60
C ARG A 169 -14.06 -5.81 -17.07
N TYR A 170 -15.15 -5.90 -17.83
CA TYR A 170 -15.07 -6.17 -19.27
C TYR A 170 -14.44 -4.99 -20.04
N ILE A 171 -14.78 -3.74 -19.69
CA ILE A 171 -14.15 -2.55 -20.28
C ILE A 171 -12.67 -2.49 -19.89
N ALA A 172 -12.35 -2.69 -18.61
CA ALA A 172 -10.97 -2.73 -18.11
C ALA A 172 -10.14 -3.71 -18.95
N HIS A 173 -10.60 -4.95 -19.08
CA HIS A 173 -9.90 -5.99 -19.81
C HIS A 173 -9.72 -5.68 -21.31
N ASP A 174 -10.75 -5.12 -21.98
CA ASP A 174 -10.67 -4.74 -23.39
C ASP A 174 -9.60 -3.66 -23.65
N LEU A 175 -9.36 -2.80 -22.67
CA LEU A 175 -8.46 -1.65 -22.79
C LEU A 175 -7.06 -1.89 -22.22
N ALA A 176 -6.85 -2.93 -21.40
CA ALA A 176 -5.59 -3.17 -20.67
C ALA A 176 -4.37 -3.31 -21.60
N GLU A 177 -4.54 -4.00 -22.73
CA GLU A 177 -3.46 -4.21 -23.72
C GLU A 177 -3.60 -3.29 -24.95
N HIS A 178 -4.37 -2.21 -24.85
CA HIS A 178 -4.59 -1.32 -25.98
C HIS A 178 -3.27 -0.65 -26.40
N PRO A 179 -2.97 -0.53 -27.71
CA PRO A 179 -1.68 -0.01 -28.18
C PRO A 179 -1.43 1.46 -27.79
N ASP A 180 -2.50 2.25 -27.72
CA ASP A 180 -2.45 3.65 -27.25
C ASP A 180 -2.61 3.71 -25.73
N GLU A 181 -1.62 4.31 -25.06
CA GLU A 181 -1.49 4.44 -23.60
C GLU A 181 -2.68 5.10 -22.94
N ARG A 182 -3.29 6.08 -23.62
CA ARG A 182 -4.45 6.80 -23.10
C ARG A 182 -5.64 5.88 -22.85
N TYR A 183 -5.76 4.80 -23.60
CA TYR A 183 -6.77 3.78 -23.34
C TYR A 183 -6.40 2.85 -22.19
N ARG A 184 -5.11 2.56 -21.98
CA ARG A 184 -4.66 1.81 -20.81
C ARG A 184 -4.89 2.60 -19.53
N GLN A 185 -4.75 3.92 -19.56
CA GLN A 185 -5.14 4.81 -18.45
C GLN A 185 -6.64 4.74 -18.13
N ILE A 186 -7.49 4.67 -19.17
CA ILE A 186 -8.92 4.40 -18.97
C ILE A 186 -9.14 2.98 -18.41
N SER A 187 -8.33 2.01 -18.80
CA SER A 187 -8.37 0.66 -18.19
C SER A 187 -8.10 0.74 -16.69
N TRP A 188 -7.04 1.43 -16.26
CA TRP A 188 -6.73 1.61 -14.84
C TRP A 188 -7.86 2.28 -14.06
N LEU A 189 -8.47 3.33 -14.62
CA LEU A 189 -9.68 3.92 -14.03
C LEU A 189 -10.79 2.90 -13.79
N MET A 190 -11.06 2.02 -14.78
CA MET A 190 -12.07 0.98 -14.60
C MET A 190 -11.63 -0.09 -13.59
N GLN A 191 -10.34 -0.41 -13.52
CA GLN A 191 -9.82 -1.37 -12.57
C GLN A 191 -9.96 -0.87 -11.13
N TRP A 192 -9.67 0.41 -10.88
CA TRP A 192 -9.87 1.06 -9.59
C TRP A 192 -11.36 1.13 -9.20
N LEU A 193 -12.23 1.65 -10.09
CA LEU A 193 -13.67 1.80 -9.80
C LEU A 193 -14.39 0.48 -9.54
N PHE A 194 -13.82 -0.65 -9.98
CA PHE A 194 -14.45 -1.98 -9.87
C PHE A 194 -13.56 -3.03 -9.17
N SER A 195 -12.58 -2.55 -8.40
CA SER A 195 -11.66 -3.32 -7.54
C SER A 195 -11.14 -4.58 -8.23
N CYS A 196 -10.43 -4.40 -9.34
CA CYS A 196 -9.88 -5.50 -10.12
C CYS A 196 -8.51 -5.20 -10.74
N SER A 197 -7.72 -4.33 -10.11
CA SER A 197 -6.34 -4.03 -10.52
C SER A 197 -5.38 -5.18 -10.23
N GLY A 198 -5.68 -5.99 -9.23
CA GLY A 198 -4.79 -7.05 -8.73
C GLY A 198 -3.82 -6.57 -7.66
N ASN A 199 -3.79 -5.27 -7.36
CA ASN A 199 -3.06 -4.70 -6.24
C ASN A 199 -4.05 -4.36 -5.12
N SER A 200 -3.90 -5.00 -3.94
CA SER A 200 -4.84 -4.86 -2.84
C SER A 200 -4.91 -3.44 -2.25
N ILE A 201 -3.84 -2.65 -2.35
CA ILE A 201 -3.85 -1.23 -1.94
C ILE A 201 -4.84 -0.43 -2.80
N VAL A 202 -4.94 -0.76 -4.10
CA VAL A 202 -5.84 -0.09 -5.04
C VAL A 202 -7.24 -0.69 -5.01
N ASP A 203 -7.36 -1.98 -4.70
CA ASP A 203 -8.64 -2.71 -4.77
C ASP A 203 -9.43 -2.68 -3.45
N PHE A 204 -8.77 -2.61 -2.29
CA PHE A 204 -9.40 -2.61 -0.98
C PHE A 204 -9.60 -1.19 -0.45
N ASN A 205 -10.80 -0.95 0.07
CA ASN A 205 -11.07 0.22 0.89
C ASN A 205 -10.50 0.01 2.32
N TYR A 206 -10.58 1.04 3.14
CA TYR A 206 -10.05 1.00 4.51
C TYR A 206 -10.65 -0.14 5.34
N GLU A 207 -11.98 -0.33 5.27
CA GLU A 207 -12.66 -1.38 6.04
C GLU A 207 -12.16 -2.77 5.68
N VAL A 208 -12.06 -3.09 4.38
CA VAL A 208 -11.55 -4.39 3.91
C VAL A 208 -10.07 -4.53 4.22
N MET A 209 -9.26 -3.47 4.09
CA MET A 209 -7.84 -3.51 4.42
C MET A 209 -7.62 -3.87 5.90
N CYS A 210 -8.42 -3.30 6.81
CA CYS A 210 -8.35 -3.61 8.24
C CYS A 210 -8.77 -5.05 8.61
N GLU A 211 -9.51 -5.75 7.74
CA GLU A 211 -9.87 -7.16 7.95
C GLU A 211 -8.76 -8.14 7.55
N VAL A 212 -7.75 -7.67 6.81
CA VAL A 212 -6.63 -8.49 6.34
C VAL A 212 -5.50 -8.46 7.37
N GLN A 213 -4.81 -9.59 7.53
CA GLN A 213 -3.62 -9.63 8.38
C GLN A 213 -2.54 -8.71 7.80
N PRO A 214 -2.02 -7.75 8.59
CA PRO A 214 -1.01 -6.81 8.11
C PRO A 214 0.30 -7.54 7.82
N LEU A 215 1.11 -6.95 6.92
CA LEU A 215 2.47 -7.40 6.69
C LEU A 215 3.31 -7.20 7.95
N SER A 216 4.21 -8.13 8.22
CA SER A 216 5.09 -8.05 9.39
C SER A 216 6.26 -7.08 9.14
N TRP A 217 6.92 -6.64 10.20
CA TRP A 217 8.17 -5.87 10.12
C TRP A 217 9.38 -6.79 9.88
N GLU A 218 9.27 -7.65 8.87
CA GLU A 218 10.36 -8.45 8.35
C GLU A 218 10.90 -7.85 7.06
N LYS A 219 12.17 -8.09 6.78
CA LYS A 219 12.83 -7.48 5.62
C LYS A 219 12.12 -7.81 4.29
N ASP A 220 11.74 -9.07 4.08
CA ASP A 220 11.07 -9.50 2.86
C ASP A 220 9.66 -8.87 2.73
N ASP A 221 8.93 -8.75 3.84
CA ASP A 221 7.61 -8.11 3.91
C ASP A 221 7.70 -6.59 3.70
N VAL A 222 8.72 -5.94 4.25
CA VAL A 222 9.02 -4.51 4.03
C VAL A 222 9.37 -4.25 2.56
N GLU A 223 10.23 -5.06 1.96
CA GLU A 223 10.56 -4.96 0.53
C GLU A 223 9.31 -5.16 -0.34
N PHE A 224 8.44 -6.10 0.04
CA PHE A 224 7.17 -6.34 -0.66
C PHE A 224 6.19 -5.17 -0.49
N ALA A 225 6.03 -4.63 0.71
CA ALA A 225 5.19 -3.48 1.01
C ALA A 225 5.59 -2.27 0.15
N ILE A 226 6.89 -1.92 0.12
CA ILE A 226 7.42 -0.82 -0.70
C ILE A 226 7.10 -1.03 -2.18
N ALA A 227 7.27 -2.25 -2.69
CA ALA A 227 6.95 -2.56 -4.08
C ALA A 227 5.45 -2.43 -4.38
N MET A 228 4.58 -2.91 -3.49
CA MET A 228 3.13 -2.78 -3.63
C MET A 228 2.67 -1.32 -3.61
N ILE A 229 3.23 -0.51 -2.69
CA ILE A 229 2.91 0.92 -2.57
C ILE A 229 3.34 1.67 -3.83
N ALA A 230 4.58 1.45 -4.29
CA ALA A 230 5.08 2.08 -5.50
C ALA A 230 4.24 1.73 -6.73
N GLU A 231 3.84 0.46 -6.89
CA GLU A 231 2.92 0.05 -7.97
C GLU A 231 1.55 0.71 -7.83
N ALA A 232 1.00 0.77 -6.60
CA ALA A 232 -0.29 1.40 -6.35
C ALA A 232 -0.28 2.90 -6.69
N ASP A 233 0.79 3.62 -6.35
CA ASP A 233 0.97 5.02 -6.70
C ASP A 233 1.03 5.25 -8.21
N GLU A 234 1.74 4.38 -8.94
CA GLU A 234 1.78 4.41 -10.40
C GLU A 234 0.39 4.16 -11.02
N ILE A 235 -0.34 3.17 -10.51
CA ILE A 235 -1.71 2.88 -10.94
C ILE A 235 -2.62 4.08 -10.67
N MET A 236 -2.58 4.66 -9.47
CA MET A 236 -3.42 5.80 -9.10
C MET A 236 -3.09 7.05 -9.92
N ALA A 237 -1.82 7.29 -10.25
CA ALA A 237 -1.44 8.35 -11.17
C ALA A 237 -2.12 8.17 -12.55
N ASP A 238 -2.10 6.96 -13.09
CA ASP A 238 -2.76 6.62 -14.36
C ASP A 238 -4.30 6.68 -14.28
N VAL A 239 -4.89 6.31 -13.14
CA VAL A 239 -6.33 6.45 -12.86
C VAL A 239 -6.76 7.90 -13.03
N PHE A 240 -6.05 8.84 -12.40
CA PHE A 240 -6.40 10.27 -12.48
C PHE A 240 -6.22 10.82 -13.90
N VAL A 241 -5.18 10.39 -14.63
CA VAL A 241 -5.01 10.77 -16.05
C VAL A 241 -6.15 10.22 -16.90
N GLY A 242 -6.55 8.95 -16.69
CA GLY A 242 -7.67 8.31 -17.38
C GLY A 242 -9.01 8.99 -17.09
N LEU A 243 -9.24 9.39 -15.84
CA LEU A 243 -10.42 10.14 -15.42
C LEU A 243 -10.49 11.52 -16.06
N GLN A 244 -9.39 12.27 -16.01
CA GLN A 244 -9.28 13.57 -16.65
C GLN A 244 -9.52 13.47 -18.16
N LEU A 245 -8.94 12.46 -18.82
CA LEU A 245 -9.11 12.21 -20.24
C LEU A 245 -10.58 11.97 -20.61
N LEU A 246 -11.26 11.09 -19.88
CA LEU A 246 -12.66 10.75 -20.13
C LEU A 246 -13.60 11.94 -19.91
N THR A 247 -13.38 12.68 -18.82
CA THR A 247 -14.23 13.82 -18.46
C THR A 247 -13.99 15.03 -19.36
N SER A 248 -12.79 15.17 -19.92
CA SER A 248 -12.43 16.27 -20.84
C SER A 248 -12.82 16.00 -22.29
N GLN A 249 -13.17 14.76 -22.66
CA GLN A 249 -13.50 14.37 -24.04
C GLN A 249 -14.92 13.77 -24.13
N PRO A 250 -15.93 14.59 -24.49
CA PRO A 250 -17.31 14.12 -24.59
C PRO A 250 -17.51 12.91 -25.52
N ASP A 251 -16.74 12.83 -26.60
CA ASP A 251 -16.79 11.72 -27.56
C ASP A 251 -16.34 10.39 -26.93
N LEU A 252 -15.33 10.42 -26.05
CA LEU A 252 -14.88 9.23 -25.32
C LEU A 252 -15.92 8.79 -24.30
N LEU A 253 -16.49 9.73 -23.55
CA LEU A 253 -17.55 9.43 -22.58
C LEU A 253 -18.80 8.85 -23.27
N GLN A 254 -19.17 9.40 -24.44
CA GLN A 254 -20.25 8.85 -25.26
C GLN A 254 -19.93 7.44 -25.77
N ALA A 255 -18.68 7.19 -26.19
CA ALA A 255 -18.24 5.87 -26.61
C ALA A 255 -18.31 4.85 -25.47
N LEU A 256 -17.85 5.22 -24.27
CA LEU A 256 -17.97 4.42 -23.05
C LEU A 256 -19.45 4.06 -22.79
N GLN A 257 -20.34 5.04 -22.77
CA GLN A 257 -21.78 4.81 -22.58
C GLN A 257 -22.37 3.86 -23.64
N CYS A 258 -21.95 4.00 -24.90
CA CYS A 258 -22.39 3.12 -25.98
C CYS A 258 -21.87 1.68 -25.80
N ASN A 259 -20.64 1.52 -25.34
CA ASN A 259 -20.02 0.22 -25.08
C ASN A 259 -20.68 -0.49 -23.89
N ILE A 260 -20.93 0.21 -22.78
CA ILE A 260 -21.66 -0.32 -21.62
C ILE A 260 -23.05 -0.82 -22.03
N ARG A 261 -23.81 -0.02 -22.80
CA ARG A 261 -25.13 -0.45 -23.33
C ARG A 261 -25.05 -1.71 -24.19
N ARG A 262 -23.94 -1.95 -24.91
CA ARG A 262 -23.74 -3.19 -25.67
C ARG A 262 -23.46 -4.36 -24.74
N ILE A 263 -22.67 -4.15 -23.70
CA ILE A 263 -22.37 -5.16 -22.69
C ILE A 263 -23.64 -5.57 -21.96
N TYR A 264 -24.42 -4.63 -21.43
CA TYR A 264 -25.69 -4.94 -20.76
C TYR A 264 -26.65 -5.72 -21.65
N LYS A 265 -26.85 -5.30 -22.91
CA LYS A 265 -27.65 -6.07 -23.89
C LYS A 265 -27.12 -7.48 -24.15
N ALA A 266 -25.81 -7.70 -24.03
CA ALA A 266 -25.23 -9.01 -24.17
C ALA A 266 -25.41 -9.86 -22.91
N LEU A 267 -25.29 -9.26 -21.71
CA LEU A 267 -25.53 -9.94 -20.44
C LEU A 267 -27.00 -10.39 -20.31
N GLU A 268 -27.96 -9.51 -20.64
CA GLU A 268 -29.40 -9.84 -20.69
C GLU A 268 -29.70 -11.04 -21.61
N ARG A 269 -28.97 -11.16 -22.72
CA ARG A 269 -29.15 -12.27 -23.68
C ARG A 269 -28.50 -13.58 -23.20
N ARG A 270 -27.39 -13.51 -22.46
CA ARG A 270 -26.68 -14.68 -21.92
C ARG A 270 -27.46 -15.42 -20.84
N MET A 271 -28.41 -14.75 -20.18
CA MET A 271 -29.35 -15.40 -19.25
C MET A 271 -30.35 -16.36 -19.93
N GLY A 272 -30.30 -16.52 -21.27
CA GLY A 272 -31.31 -17.24 -22.06
C GLY A 272 -30.80 -18.31 -23.04
N GLU A 273 -29.64 -18.93 -22.81
CA GLU A 273 -28.96 -19.95 -23.66
C GLU A 273 -27.97 -19.42 -24.72
N GLU A 274 -26.86 -20.17 -24.87
CA GLU A 274 -25.71 -20.05 -25.79
C GLU A 274 -24.60 -19.01 -25.51
N ALA A 275 -23.42 -19.58 -25.24
CA ALA A 275 -22.16 -18.95 -24.87
C ALA A 275 -21.37 -18.35 -26.06
N GLU A 276 -20.42 -17.47 -25.71
CA GLU A 276 -19.29 -17.02 -26.56
C GLU A 276 -19.58 -16.12 -27.76
N ARG A 277 -20.40 -15.07 -27.59
CA ARG A 277 -20.18 -13.84 -28.39
C ARG A 277 -19.35 -12.86 -27.59
N ARG A 278 -18.09 -12.66 -27.99
CA ARG A 278 -17.27 -11.51 -27.57
C ARG A 278 -18.03 -10.24 -27.98
N VAL A 279 -18.34 -9.38 -27.01
CA VAL A 279 -18.93 -8.07 -27.29
C VAL A 279 -17.84 -7.24 -27.93
N TRP A 280 -18.06 -6.80 -29.18
CA TRP A 280 -17.09 -5.94 -29.85
C TRP A 280 -17.32 -4.48 -29.44
N LEU A 281 -16.36 -3.96 -28.69
CA LEU A 281 -16.35 -2.58 -28.23
C LEU A 281 -15.77 -1.69 -29.31
N LYS A 282 -16.26 -0.45 -29.36
CA LYS A 282 -15.79 0.54 -30.33
C LYS A 282 -15.30 1.76 -29.58
N TRP A 283 -14.04 2.10 -29.82
CA TRP A 283 -13.39 3.28 -29.28
C TRP A 283 -13.06 4.21 -30.46
N PRO A 284 -13.24 5.54 -30.29
CA PRO A 284 -12.83 6.49 -31.31
C PRO A 284 -11.30 6.51 -31.45
N THR A 285 -10.76 7.26 -32.40
CA THR A 285 -9.31 7.54 -32.40
C THR A 285 -9.09 8.80 -31.58
N ILE A 286 -8.19 8.74 -30.59
CA ILE A 286 -7.86 9.93 -29.81
C ILE A 286 -6.84 10.74 -30.62
N GLU A 287 -7.29 11.82 -31.25
CA GLU A 287 -6.37 12.72 -31.95
C GLU A 287 -5.48 13.44 -30.92
N THR A 288 -4.16 13.45 -31.15
CA THR A 288 -3.27 14.32 -30.38
C THR A 288 -3.61 15.77 -30.71
N VAL A 289 -4.10 16.52 -29.72
CA VAL A 289 -4.14 17.98 -29.80
C VAL A 289 -2.69 18.42 -29.95
N ARG A 290 -2.30 18.88 -31.15
CA ARG A 290 -1.00 19.53 -31.32
C ARG A 290 -1.02 20.78 -30.44
N PRO A 291 0.01 21.05 -29.63
CA PRO A 291 0.13 22.36 -29.01
C PRO A 291 0.09 23.39 -30.13
N ILE A 292 -0.81 24.37 -29.98
CA ILE A 292 -0.84 25.54 -30.84
C ILE A 292 0.50 26.24 -30.56
N ASN A 293 1.46 26.08 -31.47
CA ASN A 293 2.72 26.81 -31.42
C ASN A 293 2.41 28.31 -31.51
N GLU A 294 2.82 29.02 -30.46
CA GLU A 294 3.11 30.47 -30.35
C GLU A 294 2.01 31.49 -30.68
#